data_AF-A0A2D5EX63-F1
#
_entry.id   AF-A0A2D5EX63-F1
#
_cell.length_a   1.000
_cell.length_b   1.000
_cell.length_c   1.000
_cell.angle_alpha   90.00
_cell.angle_beta   90.00
_cell.angle_gamma   90.00
#
_symmetry.space_group_name_H-M   'P 1'
#
loop_
_entity.id
_entity.type
_entity.pdbx_description
1 polymer ?
#
loop_
_entity_poly.entity_id
_entity_poly.type
_entity_poly.pdbx_seq_one_letter_code
_entity_poly.pdbx_strand_id
1 'polypeptide(L)'
;MQFHDLAASAEEALEQARPGHEWLMGGDESHARGDVSDRKNGLGMENAQRSMHAARAMYVAADQTLRIVVQGREVPESELFHACYVRAHGVPPEGKPVSAVRYVFPERRAAEAHLPALWLRELECWTFDEAGEELRLDEGFHLEPPPPPAWVQPLDAESASGQ
;
A
#
# COMPACT_ATOMS: atom_id res chain seq x y z
N MET A 1 0.46 -6.05 9.90
CA MET A 1 0.15 -4.75 10.53
C MET A 1 -1.17 -4.92 11.30
N GLN A 2 -1.22 -4.54 12.57
CA GLN A 2 -2.38 -4.74 13.44
C GLN A 2 -2.96 -3.37 13.81
N PHE A 3 -4.25 -3.14 13.53
CA PHE A 3 -4.89 -1.81 13.59
C PHE A 3 -5.80 -1.61 14.81
N HIS A 4 -5.80 -2.52 15.78
CA HIS A 4 -6.64 -2.44 16.98
C HIS A 4 -5.97 -3.11 18.19
N ASP A 5 -6.39 -2.70 19.38
CA ASP A 5 -6.02 -3.31 20.65
C ASP A 5 -6.58 -4.74 20.76
N LEU A 6 -5.75 -5.72 21.15
CA LEU A 6 -6.16 -7.12 21.36
C LEU A 6 -7.19 -7.28 22.48
N ALA A 7 -7.24 -6.34 23.41
CA ALA A 7 -8.21 -6.32 24.50
C ALA A 7 -9.54 -5.66 24.11
N ALA A 8 -9.61 -5.00 22.95
CA ALA A 8 -10.84 -4.35 22.47
C ALA A 8 -11.93 -5.38 22.15
N SER A 9 -13.18 -5.03 22.40
CA SER A 9 -14.31 -5.76 21.86
C SER A 9 -14.31 -5.71 20.33
N ALA A 10 -15.04 -6.62 19.68
CA ALA A 10 -15.12 -6.65 18.21
C ALA A 10 -15.65 -5.32 17.61
N GLU A 11 -16.54 -4.62 18.32
CA GLU A 11 -17.08 -3.34 17.91
C GLU A 11 -16.02 -2.23 17.99
N GLU A 12 -15.33 -2.12 19.13
CA GLU A 12 -14.25 -1.16 19.34
C GLU A 12 -13.06 -1.41 18.40
N ALA A 13 -12.71 -2.68 18.15
CA ALA A 13 -11.67 -3.05 17.21
C ALA A 13 -12.02 -2.61 15.77
N LEU A 14 -13.28 -2.70 15.38
CA LEU A 14 -13.75 -2.23 14.07
C LEU A 14 -13.67 -0.70 13.97
N GLU A 15 -14.07 0.02 15.02
CA GLU A 15 -13.96 1.48 15.05
C GLU A 15 -12.49 1.94 14.98
N GLN A 16 -11.59 1.29 15.72
CA GLN A 16 -10.16 1.59 15.70
C GLN A 16 -9.52 1.32 14.33
N ALA A 17 -9.93 0.24 13.65
CA ALA A 17 -9.37 -0.14 12.36
C ALA A 17 -9.94 0.65 11.18
N ARG A 18 -11.12 1.28 11.32
CA ARG A 18 -11.85 1.91 10.22
C ARG A 18 -11.06 3.02 9.49
N PRO A 19 -10.37 3.95 10.17
CA PRO A 19 -9.59 4.98 9.47
C PRO A 19 -8.48 4.39 8.59
N GLY A 20 -7.79 3.36 9.11
CA GLY A 20 -6.76 2.64 8.34
C GLY A 20 -7.35 1.87 7.16
N HIS A 21 -8.51 1.26 7.34
CA HIS A 21 -9.25 0.57 6.28
C HIS A 21 -9.66 1.53 5.16
N GLU A 22 -10.23 2.68 5.49
CA GLU A 22 -10.60 3.72 4.50
C GLU A 22 -9.38 4.23 3.74
N TRP A 23 -8.27 4.48 4.44
CA TRP A 23 -7.01 4.90 3.82
C TRP A 23 -6.41 3.85 2.89
N LEU A 24 -6.57 2.57 3.18
CA LEU A 24 -6.11 1.47 2.33
C LEU A 24 -7.02 1.25 1.12
N MET A 25 -8.34 1.36 1.32
CA MET A 25 -9.35 1.04 0.30
C MET A 25 -9.81 2.24 -0.53
N GLY A 26 -9.38 3.47 -0.20
CA GLY A 26 -9.63 4.68 -0.99
C GLY A 26 -10.94 5.42 -0.67
N GLY A 27 -11.41 5.35 0.57
CA GLY A 27 -12.52 6.16 1.10
C GLY A 27 -13.92 5.94 0.50
N ASP A 28 -14.04 5.28 -0.64
CA ASP A 28 -15.33 4.93 -1.26
C ASP A 28 -15.82 3.59 -0.70
N GLU A 29 -17.02 3.59 -0.10
CA GLU A 29 -17.65 2.39 0.46
C GLU A 29 -17.83 1.27 -0.57
N SER A 30 -17.83 1.62 -1.87
CA SER A 30 -17.85 0.65 -2.98
C SER A 30 -16.60 -0.23 -3.04
N HIS A 31 -15.45 0.28 -2.60
CA HIS A 31 -14.18 -0.46 -2.46
C HIS A 31 -13.98 -0.95 -1.02
N ALA A 32 -14.50 -0.22 -0.02
CA ALA A 32 -14.36 -0.58 1.40
C ALA A 32 -15.15 -1.86 1.77
N ARG A 33 -16.26 -2.14 1.08
CA ARG A 33 -16.77 -3.50 1.01
C ARG A 33 -15.83 -4.27 0.10
N GLY A 34 -14.78 -4.85 0.67
CA GLY A 34 -14.04 -5.90 0.00
C GLY A 34 -15.05 -6.99 -0.36
N ASP A 35 -15.66 -6.88 -1.54
CA ASP A 35 -16.72 -7.77 -1.91
C ASP A 35 -16.05 -9.13 -2.10
N VAL A 36 -16.34 -10.01 -1.15
CA VAL A 36 -15.83 -11.37 -1.14
C VAL A 36 -16.28 -12.09 -2.43
N SER A 37 -17.25 -11.55 -3.18
CA SER A 37 -17.58 -12.00 -4.52
C SER A 37 -16.48 -11.76 -5.56
N ASP A 38 -15.71 -10.69 -5.46
CA ASP A 38 -14.72 -10.31 -6.47
C ASP A 38 -13.52 -11.29 -6.48
N ARG A 39 -13.19 -11.83 -5.30
CA ARG A 39 -12.23 -12.94 -5.14
C ARG A 39 -12.70 -14.26 -5.76
N LYS A 40 -14.02 -14.48 -5.88
CA LYS A 40 -14.59 -15.74 -6.39
C LYS A 40 -14.87 -15.71 -7.90
N ASN A 41 -15.00 -14.53 -8.48
CA ASN A 41 -15.46 -14.38 -9.86
C ASN A 41 -14.35 -14.01 -10.87
N GLY A 42 -13.10 -13.82 -10.42
CA GLY A 42 -11.97 -13.44 -11.29
C GLY A 42 -12.00 -11.99 -11.77
N LEU A 43 -13.09 -11.26 -11.52
CA LEU A 43 -13.31 -9.88 -11.97
C LEU A 43 -12.29 -8.90 -11.35
N GLY A 44 -11.89 -9.11 -10.09
CA GLY A 44 -10.81 -8.33 -9.46
C GLY A 44 -9.47 -8.48 -10.19
N MET A 45 -9.19 -9.67 -10.75
CA MET A 45 -7.97 -9.92 -11.53
C MET A 45 -8.03 -9.24 -12.90
N GLU A 46 -9.17 -9.32 -13.59
CA GLU A 46 -9.36 -8.66 -14.89
C GLU A 46 -9.29 -7.13 -14.77
N ASN A 47 -9.89 -6.57 -13.72
CA ASN A 47 -9.83 -5.14 -13.41
C ASN A 47 -8.41 -4.70 -13.09
N ALA A 48 -7.69 -5.48 -12.27
CA ALA A 48 -6.31 -5.21 -11.95
C ALA A 48 -5.41 -5.27 -13.20
N GLN A 49 -5.60 -6.27 -14.06
CA GLN A 49 -4.87 -6.39 -15.32
C GLN A 49 -5.12 -5.20 -16.26
N ARG A 50 -6.39 -4.80 -16.40
CA ARG A 50 -6.77 -3.61 -17.18
C ARG A 50 -6.14 -2.34 -16.62
N SER A 51 -6.14 -2.20 -15.30
CA SER A 51 -5.52 -1.07 -14.61
C SER A 51 -4.01 -1.02 -14.84
N MET A 52 -3.30 -2.16 -14.70
CA MET A 52 -1.86 -2.22 -14.94
C MET A 52 -1.50 -1.96 -16.41
N HIS A 53 -2.34 -2.43 -17.35
CA HIS A 53 -2.18 -2.10 -18.77
C HIS A 53 -2.38 -0.60 -19.04
N ALA A 54 -3.43 0.02 -18.46
CA ALA A 54 -3.69 1.45 -18.58
C ALA A 54 -2.56 2.30 -17.96
N ALA A 55 -2.00 1.84 -16.84
CA ALA A 55 -0.83 2.42 -16.19
C ALA A 55 0.48 2.21 -16.97
N ARG A 56 0.46 1.45 -18.08
CA ARG A 56 1.62 1.06 -18.89
C ARG A 56 2.69 0.35 -18.06
N ALA A 57 2.25 -0.51 -17.15
CA ALA A 57 3.15 -1.31 -16.33
C ALA A 57 3.97 -2.27 -17.20
N MET A 58 5.27 -2.35 -16.95
CA MET A 58 6.22 -3.19 -17.66
C MET A 58 6.73 -4.27 -16.72
N TYR A 59 6.64 -5.53 -17.13
CA TYR A 59 7.20 -6.62 -16.34
C TYR A 59 8.71 -6.74 -16.58
N VAL A 60 9.50 -6.65 -15.52
CA VAL A 60 10.95 -6.85 -15.53
C VAL A 60 11.23 -8.25 -15.01
N ALA A 61 11.63 -9.15 -15.89
CA ALA A 61 11.82 -10.56 -15.56
C ALA A 61 13.01 -10.83 -14.63
N ALA A 62 14.02 -9.95 -14.64
CA ALA A 62 15.24 -10.12 -13.86
C ALA A 62 14.99 -10.12 -12.34
N ASP A 63 14.03 -9.32 -11.89
CA ASP A 63 13.68 -9.16 -10.47
C ASP A 63 12.19 -9.42 -10.18
N GLN A 64 11.43 -9.89 -11.18
CA GLN A 64 9.99 -10.17 -11.08
C GLN A 64 9.19 -8.95 -10.62
N THR A 65 9.56 -7.77 -11.10
CA THR A 65 8.89 -6.51 -10.75
C THR A 65 7.96 -6.03 -11.85
N LEU A 66 6.87 -5.39 -11.46
CA LEU A 66 6.10 -4.53 -12.36
C LEU A 66 6.53 -3.08 -12.20
N ARG A 67 7.14 -2.53 -13.24
CA ARG A 67 7.64 -1.16 -13.27
C ARG A 67 6.64 -0.24 -13.95
N ILE A 68 6.23 0.82 -13.26
CA ILE A 68 5.29 1.84 -13.74
C ILE A 68 6.02 3.18 -13.72
N VAL A 69 6.15 3.83 -14.87
CA VAL A 69 6.77 5.16 -14.97
C VAL A 69 5.68 6.23 -14.96
N VAL A 70 5.72 7.13 -13.97
CA VAL A 70 4.71 8.17 -13.77
C VAL A 70 5.26 9.51 -14.27
N GLN A 71 4.88 9.92 -15.48
CA GLN A 71 5.32 11.18 -16.10
C GLN A 71 4.18 12.20 -16.11
N GLY A 72 4.15 13.07 -15.09
CA GLY A 72 3.25 14.24 -15.05
C GLY A 72 1.76 13.90 -14.98
N ARG A 73 1.41 12.64 -14.69
CA ARG A 73 0.03 12.19 -14.45
C ARG A 73 -0.21 11.98 -12.97
N GLU A 74 -1.47 12.10 -12.58
CA GLU A 74 -1.94 11.63 -11.29
C GLU A 74 -1.96 10.09 -11.24
N VAL A 75 -1.72 9.53 -10.05
CA VAL A 75 -1.87 8.10 -9.78
C VAL A 75 -3.18 7.92 -9.01
N PRO A 76 -4.26 7.44 -9.65
CA PRO A 76 -5.54 7.30 -8.97
C PRO A 76 -5.47 6.20 -7.91
N GLU A 77 -6.24 6.35 -6.83
CA GLU A 77 -6.25 5.39 -5.72
C GLU A 77 -6.65 3.97 -6.16
N SER A 78 -7.53 3.86 -7.15
CA SER A 78 -7.93 2.58 -7.75
C SER A 78 -6.75 1.86 -8.45
N GLU A 79 -5.80 2.61 -9.03
CA GLU A 79 -4.58 2.03 -9.60
C GLU A 79 -3.67 1.47 -8.50
N LEU A 80 -3.53 2.21 -7.39
CA LEU A 80 -2.76 1.75 -6.22
C LEU A 80 -3.39 0.49 -5.60
N PHE A 81 -4.72 0.46 -5.47
CA PHE A 81 -5.45 -0.71 -5.00
C PHE A 81 -5.21 -1.93 -5.89
N HIS A 82 -5.34 -1.78 -7.21
CA HIS A 82 -5.05 -2.85 -8.15
C HIS A 82 -3.58 -3.29 -8.12
N ALA A 83 -2.63 -2.38 -7.94
CA ALA A 83 -1.22 -2.72 -7.76
C ALA A 83 -0.99 -3.57 -6.50
N CYS A 84 -1.67 -3.27 -5.38
CA CYS A 84 -1.65 -4.12 -4.18
C CYS A 84 -2.20 -5.52 -4.47
N TYR A 85 -3.34 -5.60 -5.17
CA TYR A 85 -3.96 -6.87 -5.54
C TYR A 85 -3.00 -7.74 -6.36
N VAL A 86 -2.35 -7.12 -7.34
CA VAL A 86 -1.36 -7.72 -8.24
C VAL A 86 -0.15 -8.26 -7.47
N ARG A 87 0.40 -7.48 -6.53
CA ARG A 87 1.49 -7.95 -5.65
C ARG A 87 1.04 -9.12 -4.77
N ALA A 88 -0.09 -8.97 -4.08
CA ALA A 88 -0.54 -9.94 -3.08
C ALA A 88 -0.89 -11.32 -3.67
N HIS A 89 -1.41 -11.33 -4.91
CA HIS A 89 -1.82 -12.56 -5.57
C HIS A 89 -0.75 -13.12 -6.52
N GLY A 90 0.38 -12.43 -6.71
CA GLY A 90 1.56 -12.95 -7.41
C GLY A 90 1.31 -13.32 -8.87
N VAL A 91 0.28 -12.76 -9.50
CA VAL A 91 -0.07 -13.04 -10.90
C VAL A 91 -0.46 -11.74 -11.59
N PRO A 92 0.45 -11.15 -12.40
CA PRO A 92 0.09 -10.02 -13.23
C PRO A 92 0.11 -10.40 -14.71
N PRO A 93 -0.05 -9.45 -15.67
CA PRO A 93 -0.52 -9.79 -17.02
C PRO A 93 0.28 -10.96 -17.59
N GLU A 94 -0.45 -11.96 -18.08
CA GLU A 94 0.09 -13.17 -18.74
C GLU A 94 0.60 -14.30 -17.82
N GLY A 95 0.30 -14.30 -16.52
CA GLY A 95 0.55 -15.48 -15.67
C GLY A 95 1.99 -15.59 -15.12
N LYS A 96 2.74 -14.50 -15.13
CA LYS A 96 4.11 -14.44 -14.59
C LYS A 96 4.08 -14.10 -13.10
N PRO A 97 4.99 -14.63 -12.27
CA PRO A 97 5.05 -14.25 -10.86
C PRO A 97 5.48 -12.80 -10.70
N VAL A 98 4.94 -12.09 -9.71
CA VAL A 98 5.43 -10.77 -9.31
C VAL A 98 5.65 -10.66 -7.82
N SER A 99 6.84 -10.16 -7.49
CA SER A 99 7.33 -10.02 -6.12
C SER A 99 7.18 -8.59 -5.62
N ALA A 100 7.23 -7.60 -6.51
CA ALA A 100 7.02 -6.20 -6.15
C ALA A 100 6.44 -5.36 -7.31
N VAL A 101 5.79 -4.25 -6.97
CA VAL A 101 5.34 -3.24 -7.93
C VAL A 101 6.08 -1.95 -7.62
N ARG A 102 6.75 -1.42 -8.64
CA ARG A 102 7.63 -0.25 -8.57
C ARG A 102 7.02 0.92 -9.31
N TYR A 103 6.83 2.03 -8.62
CA TYR A 103 6.50 3.32 -9.23
C TYR A 103 7.76 4.17 -9.35
N VAL A 104 8.09 4.57 -10.58
CA VAL A 104 9.25 5.41 -10.91
C VAL A 104 8.76 6.79 -11.33
N PHE A 105 9.11 7.80 -10.56
CA PHE A 105 8.77 9.20 -10.80
C PHE A 105 10.02 9.94 -11.29
N PRO A 106 10.04 10.48 -12.51
CA PRO A 106 11.18 11.27 -12.98
C PRO A 106 11.41 12.55 -12.16
N GLU A 107 10.35 13.11 -11.59
CA GLU A 107 10.42 14.26 -10.70
C GLU A 107 10.41 13.80 -9.24
N ARG A 108 11.50 14.08 -8.52
CA ARG A 108 11.64 13.72 -7.10
C ARG A 108 10.48 14.24 -6.23
N ARG A 109 10.04 15.48 -6.47
CA ARG A 109 8.92 16.08 -5.72
C ARG A 109 7.63 15.28 -5.89
N ALA A 110 7.38 14.76 -7.10
CA ALA A 110 6.21 13.90 -7.35
C ALA A 110 6.35 12.57 -6.61
N ALA A 111 7.56 11.99 -6.57
CA ALA A 111 7.85 10.79 -5.81
C ALA A 111 7.57 10.99 -4.30
N GLU A 112 8.11 12.06 -3.72
CA GLU A 112 7.93 12.41 -2.31
C GLU A 112 6.45 12.66 -1.95
N ALA A 113 5.68 13.24 -2.86
CA ALA A 113 4.24 13.43 -2.66
C ALA A 113 3.44 12.11 -2.61
N HIS A 114 3.90 11.07 -3.32
CA HIS A 114 3.25 9.74 -3.35
C HIS A 114 3.84 8.75 -2.35
N LEU A 115 5.01 9.06 -1.79
CA LEU A 115 5.77 8.18 -0.90
C LEU A 115 4.93 7.62 0.27
N PRO A 116 4.15 8.41 1.02
CA PRO A 116 3.31 7.87 2.10
C PRO A 116 2.27 6.85 1.61
N ALA A 117 1.60 7.16 0.50
CA ALA A 117 0.52 6.33 -0.04
C ALA A 117 1.04 5.01 -0.60
N LEU A 118 2.22 5.04 -1.24
CA LEU A 118 2.92 3.85 -1.75
C LEU A 118 3.46 3.00 -0.61
N TRP A 119 4.13 3.61 0.37
CA TRP A 119 4.71 2.93 1.52
C TRP A 119 3.65 2.19 2.35
N LEU A 120 2.53 2.84 2.67
CA LEU A 120 1.42 2.23 3.42
C LEU A 120 0.88 0.97 2.72
N ARG A 121 1.00 0.95 1.39
CA ARG A 121 0.52 -0.12 0.53
C ARG A 121 1.59 -1.16 0.23
N GLU A 122 2.82 -1.02 0.74
CA GLU A 122 4.01 -1.83 0.41
C GLU A 122 4.30 -1.83 -1.11
N LEU A 123 4.12 -0.69 -1.76
CA LEU A 123 4.50 -0.44 -3.15
C LEU A 123 5.81 0.35 -3.15
N GLU A 124 6.73 0.02 -4.06
CA GLU A 124 8.04 0.69 -4.07
C GLU A 124 7.95 2.07 -4.70
N CYS A 125 8.63 3.05 -4.11
CA CYS A 125 8.68 4.43 -4.59
C CYS A 125 10.10 4.76 -5.03
N TRP A 126 10.27 5.05 -6.32
CA TRP A 126 11.58 5.30 -6.92
C TRP A 126 11.60 6.65 -7.66
N THR A 127 12.78 7.25 -7.71
CA THR A 127 13.11 8.45 -8.49
C THR A 127 14.45 8.26 -9.17
N PHE A 128 14.98 9.31 -9.81
CA PHE A 128 16.38 9.38 -10.21
C PHE A 128 17.17 10.31 -9.28
N ASP A 129 18.44 10.01 -9.07
CA ASP A 129 19.40 10.88 -8.39
C ASP A 129 20.00 11.94 -9.35
N GLU A 130 20.97 12.71 -8.86
CA GLU A 130 21.65 13.74 -9.67
C GLU A 130 22.49 13.17 -10.82
N ALA A 131 22.92 11.91 -10.72
CA ALA A 131 23.66 11.20 -11.76
C ALA A 131 22.73 10.55 -12.80
N GLY A 132 21.43 10.51 -12.54
CA GLY A 132 20.43 9.86 -13.39
C GLY A 132 20.23 8.38 -13.07
N GLU A 133 20.74 7.89 -11.95
CA GLU A 133 20.57 6.51 -11.50
C GLU A 133 19.28 6.35 -10.70
N GLU A 134 18.66 5.16 -10.78
CA GLU A 134 17.44 4.88 -10.03
C GLU A 134 17.71 4.85 -8.51
N LEU A 135 16.97 5.68 -7.77
CA LEU A 135 17.04 5.80 -6.32
C LEU A 135 15.71 5.38 -5.69
N ARG A 136 15.76 4.40 -4.78
CA ARG A 136 14.63 3.99 -3.95
C ARG A 136 14.43 4.97 -2.80
N LEU A 137 13.21 5.47 -2.62
CA LEU A 137 12.86 6.46 -1.59
C LEU A 137 12.11 5.87 -0.39
N ASP A 138 11.48 4.70 -0.54
CA ASP A 138 10.75 4.05 0.54
C ASP A 138 11.65 3.29 1.53
N GLU A 139 12.90 3.06 1.18
CA GLU A 139 13.85 2.38 2.06
C GLU A 139 14.17 3.25 3.28
N GLY A 140 13.79 2.77 4.48
CA GLY A 140 13.95 3.50 5.73
C GLY A 140 12.89 4.57 6.00
N PHE A 141 11.96 4.81 5.06
CA PHE A 141 10.82 5.70 5.29
C PHE A 141 9.88 5.10 6.33
N HIS A 142 9.42 5.94 7.25
CA HIS A 142 8.37 5.61 8.21
C HIS A 142 7.53 6.86 8.46
N LEU A 143 6.23 6.65 8.68
CA LEU A 143 5.36 7.69 9.20
C LEU A 143 5.51 7.72 10.72
N GLU A 144 5.67 8.93 11.27
CA GLU A 144 5.55 9.13 12.71
C GLU A 144 4.15 8.68 13.15
N PRO A 145 4.04 7.78 14.14
CA PRO A 145 2.74 7.34 14.61
C PRO A 145 1.98 8.57 15.16
N PRO A 146 0.66 8.68 14.89
CA PRO A 146 -0.13 9.73 15.52
C PRO A 146 -0.04 9.60 17.04
N PRO A 147 -0.11 10.73 17.78
CA PRO A 147 -0.15 10.66 19.23
C PRO A 147 -1.29 9.75 19.67
N PRO A 148 -1.05 8.88 20.67
CA PRO A 148 -2.08 7.96 21.14
C PRO A 148 -3.33 8.75 21.57
N PRO A 149 -4.54 8.24 21.30
CA PRO A 149 -5.78 8.87 21.74
C PRO A 149 -5.78 9.10 23.26
N ALA A 150 -6.49 10.12 23.74
CA ALA A 150 -6.50 10.50 25.16
C ALA A 150 -6.98 9.38 26.12
N TRP A 151 -7.68 8.36 25.59
CA TRP A 151 -8.14 7.19 26.35
C TRP A 151 -7.07 6.09 26.50
N VAL A 152 -5.97 6.15 25.72
CA VAL A 152 -4.83 5.23 25.84
C VAL A 152 -3.89 5.77 26.91
N GLN A 153 -3.91 5.15 28.09
CA GLN A 153 -2.94 5.41 29.15
C GLN A 153 -1.68 4.56 28.88
N PRO A 154 -0.46 5.12 29.00
CA PRO A 154 0.74 4.30 29.03
C PRO A 154 0.61 3.31 30.18
N LEU A 155 0.76 2.02 29.89
CA LEU A 155 0.95 1.03 30.95
C LEU A 155 2.34 1.30 31.53
N ASP A 156 2.39 2.03 32.65
CA ASP A 156 3.62 2.21 33.39
C ASP A 156 4.23 0.83 33.68
N ALA A 157 5.53 0.70 33.43
CA ALA A 157 6.32 -0.49 33.66
C ALA A 157 6.49 -0.74 35.18
N GLU A 158 5.41 -1.06 35.87
CA GLU A 158 5.41 -1.46 37.28
C GLU A 158 5.05 -2.93 37.39
N SER A 159 5.99 -3.78 36.96
CA SER A 159 6.04 -5.20 37.32
C SER A 159 7.49 -5.66 37.39
N ALA A 160 8.31 -4.88 38.09
CA ALA A 160 9.67 -5.26 38.47
C ALA A 160 9.98 -4.80 39.90
N SER A 161 9.07 -5.09 40.85
CA SER A 161 9.33 -5.05 42.30
C SER A 161 8.18 -5.74 43.05
N GLY A 162 8.14 -7.07 43.00
CA GLY A 162 7.32 -7.90 43.88
C GLY A 162 8.23 -8.92 44.56
N GLN A 163 8.44 -8.71 45.85
CA GLN A 163 9.30 -9.47 46.77
C GLN A 163 8.90 -10.93 46.93
#